data_AF-A0A6V8SDD6-F1
#
_entry.id   AF-A0A6V8SDD6-F1
#
_cell.length_a   1.000
_cell.length_b   1.000
_cell.length_c   1.000
_cell.angle_alpha   90.00
_cell.angle_beta   90.00
_cell.angle_gamma   90.00
#
_symmetry.space_group_name_H-M   'P 1'
#
loop_
_entity.id
_entity.type
_entity.pdbx_description
1 polymer ?
#
loop_
_entity_poly.entity_id
_entity_poly.type
_entity_poly.pdbx_seq_one_letter_code
_entity_poly.pdbx_strand_id
1 'polypeptide(L)'
;MFNNSFFKDTNGKDNYRDENSYTYIKKATFKILKVNSIYDSEEDQYMTLATCMNEKYEIETVNIEGFTIEYTVSALEGAYIEIDIFEDENEEYYKGRIYNQ
;
A
#
# COMPACT_ATOMS: atom_id res chain seq x y z
N MET A 1 16.05 -7.70 12.99
CA MET A 1 16.98 -7.70 11.85
C MET A 1 16.17 -7.30 10.63
N PHE A 2 16.40 -6.11 10.08
CA PHE A 2 15.67 -5.63 8.90
C PHE A 2 16.44 -6.02 7.64
N ASN A 3 15.85 -6.85 6.79
CA ASN A 3 16.48 -7.35 5.58
C ASN A 3 16.00 -6.53 4.37
N ASN A 4 16.77 -5.50 4.01
CA ASN A 4 16.59 -4.77 2.77
C ASN A 4 17.37 -5.48 1.66
N SER A 5 16.66 -6.04 0.67
CA SER A 5 17.30 -6.54 -0.56
C SER A 5 16.81 -5.71 -1.75
N PHE A 6 17.46 -4.56 -1.96
CA PHE A 6 17.37 -3.76 -3.17
C PHE A 6 18.39 -4.32 -4.19
N PHE A 7 17.88 -4.79 -5.34
CA PHE A 7 18.52 -5.05 -6.64
C PHE A 7 19.95 -5.63 -6.71
N LYS A 8 20.07 -6.77 -7.40
CA LYS A 8 21.34 -7.18 -8.04
C LYS A 8 21.08 -7.64 -9.47
N ASP A 9 21.79 -7.00 -10.40
CA ASP A 9 21.70 -7.15 -11.86
C ASP A 9 22.16 -8.52 -12.41
N THR A 10 21.39 -8.97 -13.39
CA THR A 10 21.72 -9.69 -14.65
C THR A 10 22.59 -10.97 -14.68
N ASN A 11 22.05 -11.93 -15.44
CA ASN A 11 22.70 -13.05 -16.13
C ASN A 11 23.15 -14.25 -15.30
N GLY A 12 22.17 -15.06 -14.89
CA GLY A 12 22.34 -16.46 -14.52
C GLY A 12 21.00 -17.18 -14.70
N LYS A 13 21.01 -18.34 -15.37
CA LYS A 13 19.85 -19.24 -15.46
C LYS A 13 19.60 -19.86 -14.08
N ASP A 14 19.02 -19.10 -13.18
CA ASP A 14 18.56 -19.61 -11.91
C ASP A 14 17.04 -19.74 -11.98
N ASN A 15 16.57 -20.99 -11.92
CA ASN A 15 15.18 -21.32 -11.70
C ASN A 15 14.81 -20.86 -10.27
N TYR A 16 14.54 -19.56 -10.10
CA TYR A 16 13.83 -19.08 -8.93
C TYR A 16 12.38 -19.52 -9.09
N ARG A 17 11.99 -20.57 -8.36
CA ARG A 17 10.59 -20.73 -7.98
C ARG A 17 10.29 -19.56 -7.05
N ASP A 18 9.58 -18.55 -7.54
CA ASP A 18 8.92 -17.58 -6.67
C ASP A 18 7.91 -18.38 -5.84
N GLU A 19 8.25 -18.62 -4.57
CA GLU A 19 7.50 -19.46 -3.64
C GLU A 19 6.32 -18.73 -2.97
N ASN A 20 5.90 -17.58 -3.48
CA ASN A 20 4.65 -16.93 -3.05
C ASN A 20 3.78 -16.62 -4.28
N SER A 21 2.79 -17.48 -4.57
CA SER A 21 1.87 -17.31 -5.69
C SER A 21 0.75 -16.31 -5.36
N TYR A 22 1.11 -15.04 -5.16
CA TYR A 22 0.12 -13.98 -5.00
C TYR A 22 -0.72 -13.86 -6.27
N THR A 23 -2.05 -13.90 -6.13
CA THR A 23 -2.97 -13.62 -7.22
C THR A 23 -3.30 -12.14 -7.23
N TYR A 24 -2.90 -11.43 -8.28
CA TYR A 24 -3.32 -10.04 -8.47
C TYR A 24 -4.82 -9.96 -8.75
N ILE A 25 -5.56 -9.22 -7.93
CA ILE A 25 -7.00 -9.03 -8.07
C ILE A 25 -7.29 -7.82 -8.94
N LYS A 26 -6.87 -6.63 -8.46
CA LYS A 26 -7.20 -5.36 -9.10
C LYS A 26 -6.29 -4.24 -8.60
N LYS A 27 -6.39 -3.13 -9.31
CA LYS A 27 -5.79 -1.85 -8.94
C LYS A 27 -6.90 -0.85 -8.66
N ALA A 28 -6.71 -0.01 -7.66
CA ALA A 28 -7.68 1.00 -7.27
C ALA A 28 -6.98 2.34 -6.98
N THR A 29 -7.67 3.43 -7.33
CA THR A 29 -7.19 4.79 -7.08
C THR A 29 -8.10 5.47 -6.07
N PHE A 30 -7.50 6.18 -5.13
CA PHE A 30 -8.22 6.94 -4.11
C PHE A 30 -7.64 8.34 -3.99
N LYS A 31 -8.49 9.33 -3.68
CA LYS A 31 -8.05 10.66 -3.24
C LYS A 31 -8.16 10.77 -1.74
N ILE A 32 -7.06 11.14 -1.07
CA ILE A 32 -7.03 11.33 0.37
C ILE A 32 -7.79 12.61 0.72
N LEU A 33 -8.76 12.49 1.62
CA LEU A 33 -9.51 13.63 2.15
C LEU A 33 -9.00 14.04 3.53
N LYS A 34 -8.60 13.06 4.35
CA LYS A 34 -8.14 13.26 5.71
C LYS A 34 -7.26 12.10 6.16
N VAL A 35 -6.29 12.37 7.04
CA VAL A 35 -5.45 11.34 7.67
C VAL A 35 -5.49 11.49 9.18
N ASN A 36 -5.67 10.37 9.88
CA ASN A 36 -5.68 10.31 11.33
C ASN A 36 -4.78 9.16 11.82
N SER A 37 -4.08 9.36 12.94
CA SER A 37 -3.45 8.27 13.68
C SER A 37 -4.37 7.84 14.83
N ILE A 38 -4.65 6.55 14.92
CA ILE A 38 -5.55 5.95 15.91
C ILE A 38 -4.77 4.90 16.69
N TYR A 39 -4.97 4.84 18.01
CA TYR A 39 -4.39 3.78 18.83
C TYR A 39 -5.26 2.53 18.76
N ASP A 40 -4.66 1.42 18.36
CA ASP A 40 -5.23 0.08 18.40
C ASP A 40 -4.84 -0.59 19.73
N SER A 41 -5.82 -0.80 20.60
CA SER A 41 -5.61 -1.43 21.89
C SER A 41 -5.43 -2.95 21.82
N GLU A 42 -5.86 -3.59 20.73
CA GLU A 42 -5.73 -5.05 20.56
C GLU A 42 -4.28 -5.41 20.20
N GLU A 43 -3.69 -4.61 19.30
CA GLU A 43 -2.31 -4.77 18.84
C GLU A 43 -1.28 -3.91 19.63
N ASP A 44 -1.74 -3.11 20.60
CA ASP A 44 -0.93 -2.17 21.40
C ASP A 44 -0.03 -1.24 20.54
N GLN A 45 -0.58 -0.73 19.43
CA GLN A 45 0.16 0.09 18.48
C GLN A 45 -0.71 1.22 17.89
N TYR A 46 -0.05 2.24 17.35
CA TYR A 46 -0.75 3.28 16.58
C TYR A 46 -0.83 2.87 15.12
N MET A 47 -2.01 3.03 14.53
CA MET A 47 -2.27 2.86 13.10
C MET A 47 -2.46 4.21 12.42
N THR A 48 -2.00 4.34 11.18
CA THR A 48 -2.29 5.51 10.33
C THR A 48 -3.37 5.20 9.29
N LEU A 49 -4.56 5.78 9.48
CA LEU A 49 -5.70 5.59 8.58
C LEU A 49 -5.96 6.86 7.76
N ALA A 50 -6.24 6.67 6.46
CA ALA A 50 -6.69 7.70 5.55
C ALA A 50 -8.17 7.52 5.23
N THR A 51 -8.96 8.58 5.39
CA THR A 51 -10.30 8.68 4.81
C THR A 51 -10.15 9.17 3.38
N CYS A 52 -10.65 8.39 2.43
CA CYS A 52 -10.43 8.62 1.01
C CYS A 52 -11.73 8.56 0.22
N MET A 53 -11.69 9.14 -0.98
CA MET A 53 -12.74 9.00 -1.99
C MET A 53 -12.24 8.11 -3.12
N ASN A 54 -13.00 7.06 -3.46
CA ASN A 54 -12.67 6.16 -4.56
C ASN A 54 -13.14 6.72 -5.92
N GLU A 55 -12.88 5.99 -7.01
CA GLU A 55 -13.28 6.36 -8.38
C GLU A 55 -14.80 6.43 -8.61
N LYS A 56 -15.58 5.80 -7.72
CA LYS A 56 -17.05 5.84 -7.71
C LYS A 56 -17.61 6.95 -6.81
N TYR A 57 -16.76 7.81 -6.26
CA TYR A 57 -17.10 8.87 -5.31
C TYR A 57 -17.62 8.36 -3.96
N GLU A 58 -17.35 7.10 -3.63
CA GLU A 58 -17.69 6.52 -2.33
C GLU A 58 -16.56 6.80 -1.33
N ILE A 59 -16.93 6.98 -0.06
CA ILE A 59 -15.98 7.24 1.02
C ILE A 59 -15.56 5.93 1.66
N GLU A 60 -14.26 5.70 1.73
CA GLU A 60 -13.65 4.51 2.32
C GLU A 60 -12.52 4.90 3.28
N THR A 61 -12.18 3.99 4.18
CA THR A 61 -11.03 4.15 5.09
C THR A 61 -9.98 3.13 4.74
N VAL A 62 -8.74 3.58 4.55
CA VAL A 62 -7.62 2.76 4.13
C VAL A 62 -6.51 2.89 5.16
N ASN A 63 -5.95 1.76 5.63
CA ASN A 63 -4.69 1.77 6.36
C ASN A 63 -3.55 2.03 5.35
N ILE A 64 -2.80 3.11 5.55
CA ILE A 64 -1.74 3.56 4.63
C ILE A 64 -0.33 3.26 5.16
N GLU A 65 -0.22 2.40 6.17
CA GLU A 65 1.07 1.99 6.69
C GLU A 65 1.86 1.17 5.67
N GLY A 66 3.16 1.43 5.62
CA GLY A 66 4.05 0.80 4.63
C GLY A 66 3.87 1.31 3.20
N PHE A 67 2.94 2.22 2.92
CA PHE A 67 2.78 2.77 1.58
C PHE A 67 3.96 3.67 1.22
N THR A 68 4.43 3.57 -0.01
CA THR A 68 5.53 4.41 -0.50
C THR A 68 5.00 5.80 -0.82
N ILE A 69 5.59 6.84 -0.22
CA ILE A 69 5.20 8.23 -0.48
C ILE A 69 6.22 8.85 -1.43
N GLU A 70 5.75 9.42 -2.54
CA GLU A 70 6.61 10.16 -3.46
C GLU A 70 7.17 11.44 -2.81
N TYR A 71 8.41 11.77 -3.15
CA TYR A 71 9.09 12.96 -2.63
C TYR A 71 8.39 14.28 -2.95
N THR A 72 7.54 14.30 -3.99
CA THR A 72 6.78 15.48 -4.44
C THR A 72 5.56 15.76 -3.54
N VAL A 73 5.16 14.81 -2.69
CA VAL A 73 4.01 14.92 -1.78
C VAL A 73 4.38 15.80 -0.59
N SER A 74 3.90 17.04 -0.60
CA SER A 74 4.10 18.00 0.50
C SER A 74 3.05 17.89 1.61
N ALA A 75 1.88 17.33 1.30
CA ALA A 75 0.80 17.04 2.24
C ALA A 75 0.05 15.80 1.78
N LEU A 76 -0.42 14.97 2.74
CA LEU A 76 -1.20 13.78 2.42
C LEU A 76 -2.63 14.15 1.99
N GLU A 77 -3.25 15.14 2.64
CA GLU A 77 -4.58 15.60 2.27
C GLU A 77 -4.58 16.19 0.85
N GLY A 78 -5.45 15.66 -0.02
CA GLY A 78 -5.52 16.02 -1.43
C GLY A 78 -4.64 15.18 -2.35
N ALA A 79 -3.67 14.43 -1.81
CA ALA A 79 -2.86 13.49 -2.58
C ALA A 79 -3.69 12.27 -3.03
N TYR A 80 -3.13 11.49 -3.95
CA TYR A 80 -3.72 10.28 -4.49
C TYR A 80 -3.00 9.05 -3.97
N ILE A 81 -3.75 7.96 -3.80
CA ILE A 81 -3.25 6.63 -3.51
C ILE A 81 -3.54 5.75 -4.70
N GLU A 82 -2.53 5.03 -5.15
CA GLU A 82 -2.65 3.90 -6.06
C GLU A 82 -2.38 2.63 -5.27
N ILE A 83 -3.33 1.70 -5.23
CA ILE A 83 -3.23 0.43 -4.47
C ILE A 83 -3.36 -0.73 -5.43
N ASP A 84 -2.39 -1.63 -5.41
CA ASP A 84 -2.49 -2.96 -5.98
C ASP A 84 -2.98 -3.93 -4.89
N ILE A 85 -4.03 -4.70 -5.20
CA ILE A 85 -4.65 -5.67 -4.30
C ILE A 85 -4.30 -7.07 -4.78
N PHE A 86 -3.75 -7.87 -3.87
CA PHE A 86 -3.36 -9.26 -4.09
C PHE A 86 -4.11 -10.16 -3.11
N GLU A 87 -4.28 -11.42 -3.48
CA GLU A 87 -4.84 -12.47 -2.63
C GLU A 87 -3.86 -13.63 -2.53
N ASP A 88 -3.66 -14.12 -1.32
CA ASP A 88 -2.91 -15.34 -1.01
C ASP A 88 -3.64 -16.13 0.08
N GLU A 89 -3.93 -17.40 -0.16
CA GLU A 89 -4.65 -18.29 0.77
C GLU A 89 -5.94 -17.71 1.41
N ASN A 90 -6.69 -16.85 0.69
CA ASN A 90 -7.87 -16.09 1.13
C ASN A 90 -7.60 -14.88 2.05
N GLU A 91 -6.35 -14.42 2.11
CA GLU A 91 -5.96 -13.17 2.75
C GLU A 91 -5.64 -12.11 1.70
N GLU A 92 -6.16 -10.89 1.89
CA GLU A 92 -5.87 -9.77 1.02
C GLU A 92 -4.60 -9.02 1.46
N TYR A 93 -3.74 -8.72 0.50
CA TYR A 93 -2.51 -7.96 0.68
C TYR A 93 -2.54 -6.70 -0.18
N TYR A 94 -2.08 -5.59 0.39
CA TYR A 94 -2.12 -4.28 -0.26
C TYR A 94 -0.71 -3.74 -0.47
N LYS A 95 -0.43 -3.26 -1.67
CA LYS A 95 0.77 -2.46 -1.95
C LYS A 95 0.34 -1.10 -2.47
N GLY A 96 0.66 -0.05 -1.72
CA GLY A 96 0.24 1.32 -2.04
C GLY A 96 1.37 2.27 -2.38
N ARG A 97 1.09 3.21 -3.27
CA ARG A 97 1.91 4.38 -3.60
C ARG A 97 1.08 5.65 -3.44
N ILE A 98 1.62 6.64 -2.73
CA ILE A 98 1.01 7.96 -2.52
C ILE A 98 1.75 9.00 -3.36
N TYR A 99 1.01 9.79 -4.13
CA TYR A 99 1.55 10.74 -5.10
C TYR A 99 0.64 11.96 -5.29
N ASN A 100 1.21 13.03 -5.83
CA ASN A 100 0.44 14.21 -6.27
C ASN A 100 0.06 14.07 -7.75
N GLN A 101 -1.11 14.60 -8.12
CA GLN A 101 -1.55 14.65 -9.53
C GLN A 101 -0.68 15.59 -10.38
#